data_AF-A0A645GSR2-F1
#
_entry.id   AF-A0A645GSR2-F1
#
_cell.length_a   1.000
_cell.length_b   1.000
_cell.length_c   1.000
_cell.angle_alpha   90.00
_cell.angle_beta   90.00
_cell.angle_gamma   90.00
#
_symmetry.space_group_name_H-M   'P 1'
#
loop_
_entity.id
_entity.type
_entity.pdbx_description
1 polymer ?
#
loop_
_entity_poly.entity_id
_entity_poly.type
_entity_poly.pdbx_seq_one_letter_code
_entity_poly.pdbx_strand_id
1 'polypeptide(L)'
;MIGGTSGAHLTSFSLVDVTGHGTACGIMNPYYAVFFSKAIEAQLKVVGKVFRTYGYTEEQIEKLEGRALGEAVAKAMIAYGRSINAPTTLGELKGFGEAHIQRALAAAKDPQLSMKLKNMPVPMESKDVDVYMEKILRSAQTGDLSLIKEM
;
A
#
# COMPACT_ATOMS: atom_id res chain seq x y z
N MET A 1 13.61 15.30 -5.49
CA MET A 1 12.61 14.60 -6.34
C MET A 1 11.35 15.45 -6.39
N ILE A 2 11.04 16.03 -7.55
CA ILE A 2 9.85 16.89 -7.80
C ILE A 2 8.70 16.05 -8.44
N GLY A 3 8.90 14.74 -8.60
CA GLY A 3 7.83 13.79 -8.94
C GLY A 3 7.07 13.36 -7.69
N GLY A 4 5.74 13.31 -7.77
CA GLY A 4 4.91 12.69 -6.74
C GLY A 4 5.40 11.27 -6.44
N THR A 5 5.73 10.99 -5.20
CA THR A 5 6.04 9.63 -4.74
C THR A 5 4.76 8.98 -4.24
N SER A 6 4.54 7.68 -4.49
CA SER A 6 3.35 6.97 -3.98
C SER A 6 3.32 6.88 -2.45
N GLY A 7 2.15 6.59 -1.87
CA GLY A 7 1.99 6.46 -0.41
C GLY A 7 2.91 5.42 0.25
N ALA A 8 3.25 4.35 -0.46
CA ALA A 8 4.23 3.35 0.01
C ALA A 8 5.62 3.96 0.23
N HIS A 9 6.07 4.82 -0.68
CA HIS A 9 7.35 5.52 -0.55
C HIS A 9 7.32 6.50 0.62
N LEU A 10 6.23 7.25 0.80
CA LEU A 10 6.08 8.16 1.94
C LEU A 10 6.18 7.40 3.27
N THR A 11 5.49 6.27 3.38
CA THR A 11 5.51 5.42 4.58
C THR A 11 6.89 4.83 4.86
N SER A 12 7.62 4.44 3.81
CA SER A 12 8.92 3.76 3.96
C SER A 12 9.96 4.55 4.76
N PHE A 13 9.93 5.89 4.72
CA PHE A 13 10.85 6.74 5.50
C PHE A 13 10.64 6.61 7.01
N SER A 14 9.46 6.19 7.44
CA SER A 14 9.15 5.97 8.86
C SER A 14 9.57 4.59 9.37
N LEU A 15 10.09 3.72 8.50
CA LEU A 15 10.42 2.32 8.78
C LEU A 15 11.92 2.00 8.66
N VAL A 16 12.76 3.02 8.48
CA VAL A 16 14.20 2.88 8.18
C VAL A 16 15.00 2.19 9.28
N ASP A 17 14.49 2.17 10.50
CA ASP A 17 15.07 1.51 11.67
C ASP A 17 14.69 0.02 11.80
N VAL A 18 13.68 -0.45 11.07
CA VAL A 18 13.18 -1.84 11.13
C VAL A 18 13.33 -2.60 9.81
N THR A 19 13.48 -1.91 8.68
CA THR A 19 13.69 -2.57 7.38
C THR A 19 14.28 -1.63 6.32
N GLY A 20 14.77 -2.21 5.22
CA GLY A 20 15.27 -1.45 4.07
C GLY A 20 14.13 -0.80 3.25
N HIS A 21 14.44 0.32 2.59
CA HIS A 21 13.47 1.09 1.79
C HIS A 21 12.69 0.22 0.78
N GLY A 22 13.37 -0.64 0.03
CA GLY A 22 12.74 -1.52 -0.95
C GLY A 22 11.74 -2.50 -0.33
N THR A 23 12.11 -3.10 0.82
CA THR A 23 11.23 -4.02 1.57
C THR A 23 10.02 -3.30 2.13
N ALA A 24 10.19 -2.10 2.70
CA ALA A 24 9.08 -1.28 3.17
C ALA A 24 8.09 -0.94 2.03
N CYS A 25 8.60 -0.51 0.87
CA CYS A 25 7.76 -0.25 -0.30
C CYS A 25 7.06 -1.53 -0.79
N GLY A 26 7.76 -2.67 -0.81
CA GLY A 26 7.21 -3.96 -1.19
C GLY A 26 6.03 -4.38 -0.32
N ILE A 27 6.17 -4.26 1.01
CA ILE A 27 5.09 -4.53 1.97
C ILE A 27 3.92 -3.57 1.76
N MET A 28 4.17 -2.28 1.56
CA MET A 28 3.10 -1.28 1.54
C MET A 28 2.31 -1.21 0.22
N ASN A 29 2.93 -1.58 -0.91
CA ASN A 29 2.32 -1.46 -2.23
C ASN A 29 0.97 -2.23 -2.37
N PRO A 30 0.82 -3.49 -1.91
CA PRO A 30 -0.48 -4.19 -1.94
C PRO A 30 -1.60 -3.41 -1.26
N TYR A 31 -1.35 -2.83 -0.09
CA TYR A 31 -2.37 -2.11 0.68
C TYR A 31 -2.75 -0.78 0.00
N TYR A 32 -1.78 -0.05 -0.55
CA TYR A 32 -2.08 1.14 -1.34
C TYR A 32 -2.77 0.82 -2.68
N ALA A 33 -2.52 -0.34 -3.29
CA ALA A 33 -3.20 -0.76 -4.52
C ALA A 33 -4.71 -0.93 -4.30
N VAL A 34 -5.13 -1.45 -3.13
CA VAL A 34 -6.55 -1.49 -2.75
C VAL A 34 -7.12 -0.09 -2.59
N PHE A 35 -6.43 0.78 -1.84
CA PHE A 35 -6.89 2.15 -1.61
C PHE A 35 -7.03 2.95 -2.92
N PHE A 36 -6.09 2.81 -3.85
CA PHE A 36 -6.11 3.50 -5.13
C PHE A 36 -7.02 2.86 -6.18
N SER A 37 -7.63 1.72 -5.88
CA SER A 37 -8.18 0.81 -6.89
C SER A 37 -9.09 1.47 -7.93
N LYS A 38 -10.03 2.31 -7.51
CA LYS A 38 -10.93 3.07 -8.41
C LYS A 38 -10.22 4.05 -9.34
N ALA A 39 -9.07 4.60 -8.92
CA ALA A 39 -8.31 5.58 -9.67
C ALA A 39 -7.29 4.94 -10.63
N ILE A 40 -6.92 3.67 -10.42
CA ILE A 40 -5.84 3.00 -11.17
C ILE A 40 -6.27 1.66 -11.78
N GLU A 41 -7.56 1.48 -12.10
CA GLU A 41 -8.08 0.21 -12.61
C GLU A 41 -7.35 -0.30 -13.86
N ALA A 42 -7.05 0.59 -14.81
CA ALA A 42 -6.33 0.20 -16.03
C ALA A 42 -4.94 -0.38 -15.70
N GLN A 43 -4.23 0.23 -14.76
CA GLN A 43 -2.92 -0.21 -14.29
C GLN A 43 -3.03 -1.52 -13.50
N LEU A 44 -4.06 -1.66 -12.66
CA LEU A 44 -4.33 -2.90 -11.94
C LEU A 44 -4.67 -4.06 -12.86
N LYS A 45 -5.42 -3.83 -13.95
CA LYS A 45 -5.68 -4.87 -14.96
C LYS A 45 -4.40 -5.32 -15.65
N VAL A 46 -3.47 -4.41 -15.96
CA VAL A 46 -2.16 -4.77 -16.53
C VAL A 46 -1.33 -5.58 -15.54
N VAL A 47 -1.16 -5.09 -14.31
CA VAL A 47 -0.34 -5.75 -13.30
C VAL A 47 -0.95 -7.08 -12.85
N GLY A 48 -2.26 -7.14 -12.65
CA GLY A 48 -2.98 -8.35 -12.28
C GLY A 48 -2.86 -9.46 -13.32
N LYS A 49 -2.91 -9.12 -14.62
CA LYS A 49 -2.65 -10.09 -15.70
C LYS A 49 -1.26 -10.70 -15.60
N VAL A 50 -0.24 -9.90 -15.28
CA VAL A 50 1.12 -10.41 -15.09
C VAL A 50 1.15 -11.41 -13.93
N PHE A 51 0.58 -11.06 -12.77
CA PHE A 51 0.51 -11.98 -11.64
C PHE A 51 -0.24 -13.27 -11.96
N ARG A 52 -1.35 -13.18 -12.70
CA ARG A 52 -2.11 -14.35 -13.17
C ARG A 52 -1.28 -15.25 -14.08
N THR A 53 -0.57 -14.67 -15.07
CA THR A 53 0.32 -15.40 -15.98
C THR A 53 1.38 -16.22 -15.24
N TYR A 54 1.90 -15.69 -14.12
CA TYR A 54 2.90 -16.38 -13.30
C TYR A 54 2.30 -17.23 -12.15
N GLY A 55 0.98 -17.43 -12.12
CA GLY A 55 0.33 -18.36 -11.18
C GLY A 55 0.14 -17.81 -9.76
N TYR A 56 0.21 -16.49 -9.56
CA TYR A 56 0.00 -15.86 -8.24
C TYR A 56 -1.47 -15.55 -7.94
N THR A 57 -2.37 -15.77 -8.90
CA THR A 57 -3.82 -15.69 -8.72
C THR A 57 -4.53 -16.48 -9.81
N GLU A 58 -5.68 -17.06 -9.48
CA GLU A 58 -6.59 -17.71 -10.43
C GLU A 58 -7.75 -16.78 -10.84
N GLU A 59 -7.86 -15.61 -10.21
CA GLU A 59 -8.92 -14.64 -10.44
C GLU A 59 -8.97 -14.17 -11.90
N GLN A 60 -10.17 -13.96 -12.41
CA GLN A 60 -10.38 -13.43 -13.75
C GLN A 60 -10.25 -11.90 -13.71
N ILE A 61 -9.02 -11.41 -13.60
CA ILE A 61 -8.65 -9.99 -13.45
C ILE A 61 -9.40 -9.06 -14.41
N GLU A 62 -9.63 -9.50 -15.65
CA GLU A 62 -10.32 -8.73 -16.68
C GLU A 62 -11.78 -8.43 -16.35
N LYS A 63 -12.41 -9.26 -15.52
CA LYS A 63 -13.82 -9.17 -15.11
C LYS A 63 -14.02 -8.43 -13.78
N LEU A 64 -12.93 -8.06 -13.11
CA LEU A 64 -12.98 -7.36 -11.84
C LEU A 64 -12.82 -5.84 -12.05
N GLU A 65 -13.45 -5.06 -11.18
CA GLU A 65 -13.44 -3.60 -11.18
C GLU A 65 -13.39 -3.07 -9.73
N GLY A 66 -13.06 -1.78 -9.58
CA GLY A 66 -12.97 -1.08 -8.30
C GLY A 66 -12.24 -1.87 -7.21
N ARG A 67 -12.85 -1.91 -6.03
CA ARG A 67 -12.29 -2.57 -4.85
C ARG A 67 -11.96 -4.05 -5.08
N ALA A 68 -12.84 -4.79 -5.75
CA ALA A 68 -12.64 -6.22 -5.99
C ALA A 68 -11.39 -6.48 -6.83
N LEU A 69 -11.15 -5.65 -7.86
CA LEU A 69 -9.91 -5.68 -8.63
C LEU A 69 -8.69 -5.34 -7.77
N GLY A 70 -8.78 -4.28 -6.95
CA GLY A 70 -7.71 -3.88 -6.03
C GLY A 70 -7.31 -4.99 -5.07
N GLU A 71 -8.29 -5.63 -4.42
CA GLU A 71 -8.04 -6.73 -3.48
C GLU A 71 -7.48 -7.97 -4.17
N ALA A 72 -7.99 -8.34 -5.36
CA ALA A 72 -7.47 -9.48 -6.11
C ALA A 72 -6.00 -9.28 -6.50
N VAL A 73 -5.64 -8.08 -6.96
CA VAL A 73 -4.24 -7.75 -7.30
C VAL A 73 -3.38 -7.68 -6.04
N ALA A 74 -3.86 -7.07 -4.95
CA ALA A 74 -3.13 -7.01 -3.69
C ALA A 74 -2.83 -8.41 -3.12
N LYS A 75 -3.82 -9.32 -3.13
CA LYS A 75 -3.63 -10.72 -2.73
C LYS A 75 -2.59 -11.42 -3.60
N ALA A 76 -2.59 -11.17 -4.92
CA ALA A 76 -1.60 -11.72 -5.83
C ALA A 76 -0.18 -11.18 -5.55
N MET A 77 -0.05 -9.88 -5.26
CA MET A 77 1.22 -9.27 -4.85
C MET A 77 1.74 -9.86 -3.53
N ILE A 78 0.86 -10.11 -2.57
CA ILE A 78 1.18 -10.77 -1.29
C ILE A 78 1.60 -12.22 -1.54
N ALA A 79 0.90 -12.97 -2.41
CA ALA A 79 1.25 -14.33 -2.76
C ALA A 79 2.65 -14.42 -3.40
N TYR A 80 2.99 -13.46 -4.27
CA TYR A 80 4.34 -13.32 -4.82
C TYR A 80 5.38 -13.01 -3.73
N GLY A 81 5.11 -12.07 -2.83
CA GLY A 81 6.01 -11.78 -1.70
C GLY A 81 6.30 -13.02 -0.85
N ARG A 82 5.27 -13.83 -0.58
CA ARG A 82 5.41 -15.10 0.16
C ARG A 82 6.25 -16.12 -0.61
N SER A 83 6.10 -16.25 -1.92
CA SER A 83 6.84 -17.25 -2.72
C SER A 83 8.34 -17.03 -2.71
N ILE A 84 8.79 -15.78 -2.50
CA ILE A 84 10.21 -15.41 -2.40
C ILE A 84 10.68 -15.28 -0.94
N ASN A 85 9.89 -15.73 0.03
CA ASN A 85 10.16 -15.62 1.47
C ASN A 85 10.36 -14.17 1.96
N ALA A 86 9.74 -13.19 1.29
CA ALA A 86 9.75 -11.80 1.74
C ALA A 86 8.63 -11.57 2.77
N PRO A 87 8.82 -10.63 3.73
CA PRO A 87 7.73 -10.19 4.59
C PRO A 87 6.63 -9.53 3.76
N THR A 88 5.38 -9.78 4.14
CA THR A 88 4.17 -9.29 3.47
C THR A 88 3.29 -8.41 4.35
N THR A 89 3.60 -8.33 5.64
CA THR A 89 2.96 -7.42 6.59
C THR A 89 4.02 -6.63 7.35
N LEU A 90 3.67 -5.46 7.86
CA LEU A 90 4.54 -4.72 8.77
C LEU A 90 4.71 -5.46 10.11
N GLY A 91 3.71 -6.24 10.54
CA GLY A 91 3.77 -7.05 11.76
C GLY A 91 4.83 -8.17 11.71
N GLU A 92 5.26 -8.60 10.52
CA GLU A 92 6.35 -9.56 10.34
C GLU A 92 7.75 -8.94 10.53
N LEU A 93 7.86 -7.60 10.55
CA LEU A 93 9.14 -6.92 10.73
C LEU A 93 9.53 -6.88 12.22
N LYS A 94 10.71 -7.43 12.54
CA LYS A 94 11.26 -7.38 13.90
C LYS A 94 11.42 -5.93 14.35
N GLY A 95 10.81 -5.59 15.49
CA GLY A 95 10.87 -4.26 16.08
C GLY A 95 9.80 -3.28 15.60
N PHE A 96 8.96 -3.67 14.61
CA PHE A 96 7.82 -2.86 14.23
C PHE A 96 6.79 -2.76 15.37
N GLY A 97 6.09 -1.63 15.46
CA GLY A 97 5.13 -1.35 16.52
C GLY A 97 4.48 0.01 16.38
N GLU A 98 3.63 0.37 17.34
CA GLU A 98 2.76 1.57 17.31
C GLU A 98 3.52 2.87 17.00
N ALA A 99 4.72 3.04 17.56
CA ALA A 99 5.54 4.22 17.34
C ALA A 99 5.83 4.48 15.85
N HIS A 100 5.95 3.43 15.03
CA HIS A 100 6.19 3.56 13.60
C HIS A 100 4.94 4.03 12.84
N ILE A 101 3.76 3.58 13.28
CA ILE A 101 2.47 4.04 12.74
C ILE A 101 2.31 5.53 13.06
N GLN A 102 2.51 5.93 14.32
CA GLN A 102 2.42 7.33 14.73
C GLN A 102 3.45 8.21 14.00
N ARG A 103 4.68 7.72 13.81
CA ARG A 103 5.72 8.41 13.02
C ARG A 103 5.28 8.62 11.58
N ALA A 104 4.72 7.59 10.93
CA ALA A 104 4.23 7.69 9.55
C ALA A 104 3.06 8.67 9.39
N LEU A 105 2.12 8.68 10.34
CA LEU A 105 1.00 9.62 10.35
C LEU A 105 1.49 11.06 10.59
N ALA A 106 2.39 11.27 11.55
CA ALA A 106 2.97 12.58 11.82
C ALA A 106 3.73 13.13 10.60
N ALA A 107 4.54 12.28 9.96
CA ALA A 107 5.26 12.65 8.74
C ALA A 107 4.29 13.01 7.60
N ALA A 108 3.24 12.22 7.38
CA ALA A 108 2.25 12.50 6.34
C ALA A 108 1.53 13.85 6.56
N LYS A 109 1.33 14.26 7.81
CA LYS A 109 0.72 15.55 8.14
C LYS A 109 1.66 16.75 8.04
N ASP A 110 2.96 16.52 7.87
CA ASP A 110 3.95 17.60 7.74
C ASP A 110 3.62 18.47 6.50
N PRO A 111 3.41 19.79 6.67
CA PRO A 111 3.15 20.70 5.57
C PRO A 111 4.20 20.64 4.45
N GLN A 112 5.46 20.35 4.78
CA GLN A 112 6.55 20.21 3.81
C GLN A 112 6.36 18.99 2.89
N LEU A 113 5.62 17.97 3.34
CA LEU A 113 5.32 16.77 2.57
C LEU A 113 3.94 16.81 1.91
N SER A 114 3.17 17.90 2.06
CA SER A 114 1.80 18.03 1.55
C SER A 114 1.67 17.75 0.05
N MET A 115 2.65 18.15 -0.78
CA MET A 115 2.65 17.88 -2.21
C MET A 115 2.75 16.38 -2.53
N LYS A 116 3.37 15.57 -1.66
CA LYS A 116 3.42 14.11 -1.85
C LYS A 116 2.04 13.49 -1.67
N LEU A 117 1.26 13.96 -0.69
CA LEU A 117 -0.12 13.50 -0.49
C LEU A 117 -1.04 13.89 -1.65
N LYS A 118 -0.93 15.14 -2.10
CA LYS A 118 -1.77 15.69 -3.17
C LYS A 118 -1.49 15.08 -4.55
N ASN A 119 -0.28 14.58 -4.77
CA ASN A 119 0.12 13.98 -6.04
C ASN A 119 -0.17 12.46 -6.12
N MET A 120 -0.80 11.86 -5.10
CA MET A 120 -1.21 10.45 -5.16
C MET A 120 -2.38 10.23 -6.13
N PRO A 121 -2.57 9.01 -6.68
CA PRO A 121 -3.71 8.71 -7.56
C PRO A 121 -5.07 9.00 -6.93
N VAL A 122 -5.17 8.77 -5.61
CA VAL A 122 -6.26 9.28 -4.77
C VAL A 122 -5.64 10.35 -3.86
N PRO A 123 -5.77 11.65 -4.20
CA PRO A 123 -5.16 12.73 -3.44
C PRO A 123 -5.67 12.80 -2.01
N MET A 124 -4.80 13.14 -1.05
CA MET A 124 -5.18 13.39 0.34
C MET A 124 -4.70 14.76 0.82
N GLU A 125 -5.38 15.30 1.83
CA GLU A 125 -4.91 16.39 2.67
C GLU A 125 -4.53 15.88 4.07
N SER A 126 -3.88 16.74 4.87
CA SER A 126 -3.46 16.40 6.25
C SER A 126 -4.64 15.93 7.12
N LYS A 127 -5.85 16.49 6.90
CA LYS A 127 -7.09 16.10 7.62
C LYS A 127 -7.58 14.68 7.28
N ASP A 128 -7.17 14.14 6.13
CA ASP A 128 -7.59 12.83 5.63
C ASP A 128 -6.69 11.70 6.14
N VAL A 129 -5.49 12.04 6.64
CA VAL A 129 -4.44 11.08 7.05
C VAL A 129 -4.94 10.12 8.13
N ASP A 130 -5.57 10.61 9.19
CA ASP A 130 -6.07 9.75 10.27
C ASP A 130 -7.24 8.87 9.83
N VAL A 131 -8.05 9.37 8.91
CA VAL A 131 -9.26 8.67 8.46
C VAL A 131 -8.91 7.54 7.49
N TYR A 132 -7.96 7.78 6.58
CA TYR A 132 -7.65 6.86 5.48
C TYR A 132 -6.26 6.24 5.60
N MET A 133 -5.20 7.04 5.77
CA MET A 133 -3.84 6.50 5.81
C MET A 133 -3.58 5.64 7.05
N GLU A 134 -4.13 6.00 8.21
CA GLU A 134 -4.05 5.10 9.37
C GLU A 134 -4.66 3.74 9.06
N LYS A 135 -5.83 3.69 8.42
CA LYS A 135 -6.49 2.44 8.05
C LYS A 135 -5.65 1.57 7.09
N ILE A 136 -4.91 2.20 6.17
CA ILE A 136 -3.94 1.52 5.31
C ILE A 136 -2.78 0.94 6.12
N LEU A 137 -2.22 1.70 7.06
CA LEU A 137 -1.12 1.22 7.93
C LEU A 137 -1.57 0.08 8.85
N ARG A 138 -2.79 0.15 9.40
CA ARG A 138 -3.38 -0.91 10.21
C ARG A 138 -3.64 -2.16 9.40
N SER A 139 -4.13 -2.00 8.17
CA SER A 139 -4.25 -3.11 7.22
C SER A 139 -2.88 -3.74 6.93
N ALA A 140 -1.86 -2.92 6.68
CA ALA A 140 -0.50 -3.40 6.45
C ALA A 140 0.14 -4.08 7.66
N GLN A 141 -0.24 -3.68 8.88
CA GLN A 141 0.19 -4.32 10.12
C GLN A 141 -0.32 -5.75 10.25
N THR A 142 -1.58 -6.02 9.89
CA THR A 142 -2.24 -7.31 10.13
C THR A 142 -2.38 -8.18 8.89
N GLY A 143 -2.25 -7.61 7.69
CA GLY A 143 -2.62 -8.26 6.43
C GLY A 143 -4.11 -8.21 6.10
N ASP A 144 -4.93 -7.57 6.93
CA ASP A 144 -6.38 -7.52 6.74
C ASP A 144 -6.78 -6.36 5.81
N LEU A 145 -7.03 -6.67 4.54
CA LEU A 145 -7.44 -5.69 3.53
C LEU A 145 -8.81 -5.05 3.81
N SER A 146 -9.66 -5.68 4.64
CA SER A 146 -10.98 -5.15 4.98
C SER A 146 -10.91 -3.85 5.79
N LEU A 147 -9.78 -3.61 6.48
CA LEU A 147 -9.56 -2.40 7.26
C LEU A 147 -9.42 -1.15 6.38
N ILE A 148 -9.06 -1.31 5.10
CA ILE A 148 -8.81 -0.20 4.19
C ILE A 148 -10.13 0.50 3.87
N LYS A 149 -10.21 1.78 4.23
CA LYS A 149 -11.35 2.65 3.91
C LYS A 149 -11.13 3.35 2.58
N GLU A 150 -12.11 3.29 1.68
CA GLU A 150 -12.10 4.04 0.42
C GLU A 150 -12.55 5.48 0.63
N MET A 151 -12.03 6.40 -0.20
CA MET A 151 -12.42 7.80 -0.26
C MET A 151 -13.45 8.05 -1.37
#